data_AF-A0A945IX92-F1
#
_entry.id   AF-A0A945IX92-F1
#
_cell.length_a   1.000
_cell.length_b   1.000
_cell.length_c   1.000
_cell.angle_alpha   90.00
_cell.angle_beta   90.00
_cell.angle_gamma   90.00
#
_symmetry.space_group_name_H-M   'P 1'
#
loop_
_entity.id
_entity.type
_entity.pdbx_description
1 polymer ?
#
loop_
_entity_poly.entity_id
_entity_poly.type
_entity_poly.pdbx_seq_one_letter_code
_entity_poly.pdbx_strand_id
1 'polypeptide(L)'
;MTTTDPFLGGSRPFGLGYWPLPDDDPGVGVQREAVRLVSPDGALVRGVLWTPPIGTPWKTAVILSHPRGDFSVHYACPLLAAAGYAVLGFGTRYMNNDTDCLHEACITDVQTAHDEMVRRGAEAVVLLGNSGGGSLMAMANAELGIGDGWVGMAAHPGEGVFMLQVIDPSVIDEADPFATNPELDMYHPDNGWRPWPEPCTYDPAWVERYRAAQIERVARIDAVAKESIDASREVLADLQTVNKGDDPAAWRELRRRAVFTKYLTIYRTLADPAYLDLSIDPDDRAMGSLFAFPDPFDANYGRGGLARTMTARGWLSTWSGLSSGARLADTMPQVKVPTLLIHPTADTEIRVWQAKEIVAATGA
;
A
#
# COMPACT_ATOMS: atom_id res chain seq x y z
N MET A 1 -35.98 -7.52 16.74
CA MET A 1 -34.81 -6.76 16.25
C MET A 1 -33.59 -7.59 16.58
N THR A 2 -33.00 -8.25 15.60
CA THR A 2 -31.71 -8.90 15.75
C THR A 2 -30.69 -7.83 16.08
N THR A 3 -30.08 -7.92 17.27
CA THR A 3 -28.94 -7.08 17.65
C THR A 3 -27.83 -7.34 16.64
N THR A 4 -27.62 -6.42 15.70
CA THR A 4 -26.45 -6.46 14.82
C THR A 4 -25.22 -6.30 15.71
N ASP A 5 -24.39 -7.33 15.79
CA ASP A 5 -23.07 -7.22 16.41
C ASP A 5 -22.35 -6.03 15.74
N PRO A 6 -21.98 -4.97 16.49
CA PRO A 6 -21.41 -3.76 15.91
C PRO A 6 -20.04 -3.98 15.23
N PHE A 7 -19.45 -5.16 15.40
CA PHE A 7 -18.21 -5.57 14.76
C PHE A 7 -18.43 -6.52 13.57
N LEU A 8 -19.68 -6.89 13.26
CA LEU A 8 -20.03 -7.62 12.04
C LEU A 8 -20.59 -6.66 11.00
N GLY A 9 -20.07 -6.71 9.78
CA GLY A 9 -20.64 -6.02 8.64
C GLY A 9 -21.92 -6.71 8.16
N GLY A 10 -22.90 -5.93 7.68
CA GLY A 10 -24.08 -6.50 6.99
C GLY A 10 -23.78 -7.00 5.58
N SER A 11 -22.77 -6.41 4.93
CA SER A 11 -22.21 -6.84 3.64
C SER A 11 -20.79 -6.27 3.53
N ARG A 12 -19.86 -6.96 2.87
CA ARG A 12 -18.56 -6.35 2.52
C ARG A 12 -18.84 -5.26 1.48
N PRO A 13 -18.57 -3.96 1.76
CA PRO A 13 -18.71 -2.94 0.74
C PRO A 13 -17.81 -3.29 -0.46
N PHE A 14 -18.33 -3.07 -1.67
CA PHE A 14 -17.59 -3.28 -2.91
C PHE A 14 -16.26 -2.52 -2.83
N GLY A 15 -15.16 -3.25 -3.03
CA GLY A 15 -13.83 -2.68 -3.23
C GLY A 15 -12.87 -2.74 -2.05
N LEU A 16 -13.26 -2.64 -0.76
CA LEU A 16 -12.26 -2.41 0.31
C LEU A 16 -12.66 -2.89 1.74
N GLY A 17 -13.72 -3.67 1.90
CA GLY A 17 -14.23 -4.05 3.22
C GLY A 17 -13.65 -5.33 3.80
N TYR A 18 -12.72 -5.24 4.75
CA TYR A 18 -12.17 -6.40 5.45
C TYR A 18 -13.03 -6.88 6.64
N TRP A 19 -14.26 -6.39 6.80
CA TRP A 19 -15.06 -6.59 8.02
C TRP A 19 -15.53 -8.04 8.17
N PRO A 20 -15.56 -8.62 9.38
CA PRO A 20 -16.14 -9.93 9.56
C PRO A 20 -17.62 -9.90 9.19
N LEU A 21 -18.08 -10.93 8.48
CA LEU A 21 -19.48 -11.19 8.18
C LEU A 21 -20.03 -12.26 9.12
N PRO A 22 -21.36 -12.50 9.14
CA PRO A 22 -21.93 -13.64 9.88
C PRO A 22 -21.28 -14.99 9.52
N ASP A 23 -20.82 -15.17 8.28
CA ASP A 23 -20.14 -16.39 7.83
C ASP A 23 -18.71 -16.53 8.40
N ASP A 24 -18.13 -15.46 8.95
CA ASP A 24 -16.83 -15.47 9.63
C ASP A 24 -16.97 -15.73 11.15
N ASP A 25 -18.17 -16.08 11.63
CA ASP A 25 -18.39 -16.44 13.04
C ASP A 25 -17.68 -17.78 13.35
N PRO A 26 -16.71 -17.79 14.27
CA PRO A 26 -15.98 -19.00 14.62
C PRO A 26 -16.81 -20.00 15.44
N GLY A 27 -18.04 -19.65 15.84
CA GLY A 27 -18.91 -20.50 16.66
C GLY A 27 -18.46 -20.59 18.13
N VAL A 28 -17.46 -19.80 18.53
CA VAL A 28 -16.92 -19.73 19.90
C VAL A 28 -16.81 -18.28 20.36
N GLY A 29 -16.99 -18.05 21.67
CA GLY A 29 -16.98 -16.72 22.26
C GLY A 29 -15.59 -16.11 22.37
N VAL A 30 -15.10 -15.49 21.29
CA VAL A 30 -13.86 -14.69 21.27
C VAL A 30 -14.04 -13.36 21.99
N GLN A 31 -12.97 -12.86 22.60
CA GLN A 31 -12.97 -11.57 23.33
C GLN A 31 -12.44 -10.44 22.44
N ARG A 32 -12.84 -9.20 22.75
CA ARG A 32 -12.47 -7.99 21.98
C ARG A 32 -12.15 -6.85 22.92
N GLU A 33 -11.04 -6.18 22.70
CA GLU A 33 -10.59 -5.01 23.47
C GLU A 33 -10.19 -3.88 22.51
N ALA A 34 -10.73 -2.67 22.70
CA ALA A 34 -10.27 -1.52 21.95
C ALA A 34 -8.89 -1.07 22.46
N VAL A 35 -7.92 -0.97 21.55
CA VAL A 35 -6.53 -0.62 21.86
C VAL A 35 -6.22 0.79 21.33
N ARG A 36 -5.53 1.57 22.15
CA ARG A 36 -5.00 2.90 21.81
C ARG A 36 -3.58 3.01 22.33
N LEU A 37 -2.64 3.22 21.43
CA LEU A 37 -1.22 3.32 21.72
C LEU A 37 -0.70 4.66 21.18
N VAL A 38 0.41 5.11 21.75
CA VAL A 38 1.14 6.29 21.28
C VAL A 38 2.52 5.81 20.87
N SER A 39 2.90 6.03 19.62
CA SER A 39 4.23 5.70 19.12
C SER A 39 5.30 6.60 19.76
N PRO A 40 6.59 6.22 19.72
CA PRO A 40 7.67 7.03 20.30
C PRO A 40 7.75 8.47 19.74
N ASP A 41 7.30 8.69 18.51
CA ASP A 41 7.24 9.99 17.85
C ASP A 41 5.89 10.71 18.00
N GLY A 42 4.99 10.18 18.84
CA GLY A 42 3.76 10.84 19.27
C GLY A 42 2.52 10.59 18.40
N ALA A 43 2.58 9.69 17.42
CA ALA A 43 1.41 9.33 16.61
C ALA A 43 0.48 8.36 17.36
N LEU A 44 -0.80 8.38 16.99
CA LEU A 44 -1.82 7.51 17.57
C LEU A 44 -1.98 6.24 16.74
N VAL A 45 -1.73 5.09 17.35
CA VAL A 45 -2.03 3.76 16.79
C VAL A 45 -3.29 3.24 17.46
N ARG A 46 -4.29 2.85 16.66
CA ARG A 46 -5.61 2.45 17.15
C ARG A 46 -6.05 1.14 16.51
N GLY A 47 -6.66 0.27 17.31
CA GLY A 47 -7.04 -1.05 16.85
C GLY A 47 -8.01 -1.78 17.76
N VAL A 48 -8.26 -3.03 17.44
CA VAL A 48 -9.00 -3.97 18.28
C VAL A 48 -8.12 -5.21 18.47
N LEU A 49 -7.90 -5.56 19.73
CA LEU A 49 -7.27 -6.81 20.12
C LEU A 49 -8.36 -7.87 20.29
N TRP A 50 -8.26 -8.93 19.51
CA TRP A 50 -9.09 -10.12 19.58
C TRP A 50 -8.32 -11.19 20.33
N THR A 51 -8.92 -11.80 21.36
CA THR A 51 -8.26 -12.89 22.09
C THR A 51 -9.15 -14.12 22.17
N PRO A 52 -8.56 -15.30 22.44
CA PRO A 52 -9.31 -16.54 22.57
C PRO A 52 -10.37 -16.47 23.68
N PRO A 53 -11.27 -17.47 23.76
CA PRO A 53 -12.29 -17.54 24.81
C PRO A 53 -11.69 -17.44 26.22
N ILE A 54 -12.45 -16.84 27.14
CA ILE A 54 -12.04 -16.64 28.54
C ILE A 54 -11.49 -17.95 29.12
N GLY A 55 -10.33 -17.87 29.77
CA GLY A 55 -9.65 -19.02 30.36
C GLY A 55 -8.73 -19.78 29.39
N THR A 56 -8.69 -19.40 28.11
CA THR A 56 -7.75 -19.96 27.13
C THR A 56 -6.50 -19.08 27.06
N PRO A 57 -5.33 -19.57 27.53
CA PRO A 57 -4.09 -18.81 27.40
C PRO A 57 -3.64 -18.75 25.95
N TRP A 58 -2.95 -17.67 25.60
CA TRP A 58 -2.27 -17.52 24.31
C TRP A 58 -0.80 -17.17 24.56
N LYS A 59 0.07 -17.62 23.67
CA LYS A 59 1.52 -17.35 23.70
C LYS A 59 1.98 -16.66 22.43
N THR A 60 1.25 -16.83 21.33
CA THR A 60 1.57 -16.23 20.05
C THR A 60 0.56 -15.15 19.73
N ALA A 61 1.07 -13.98 19.38
CA ALA A 61 0.29 -12.87 18.85
C ALA A 61 0.42 -12.82 17.32
N VAL A 62 -0.61 -12.33 16.65
CA VAL A 62 -0.61 -11.95 15.24
C VAL A 62 -0.98 -10.47 15.20
N ILE A 63 -0.15 -9.64 14.60
CA ILE A 63 -0.48 -8.23 14.36
C ILE A 63 -0.70 -8.00 12.87
N LEU A 64 -1.72 -7.22 12.53
CA LEU A 64 -2.08 -6.96 11.14
C LEU A 64 -2.51 -5.53 10.89
N SER A 65 -2.02 -4.99 9.78
CA SER A 65 -2.27 -3.62 9.35
C SER A 65 -2.10 -3.47 7.85
N HIS A 66 -2.53 -2.33 7.35
CA HIS A 66 -2.31 -1.85 6.01
C HIS A 66 -1.91 -0.38 6.08
N PRO A 67 -1.01 0.13 5.22
CA PRO A 67 -0.52 1.51 5.32
C PRO A 67 -1.61 2.57 5.43
N ARG A 68 -2.77 2.36 4.79
CA ARG A 68 -3.90 3.32 4.77
C ARG A 68 -5.27 2.71 5.11
N GLY A 69 -5.33 1.40 5.32
CA GLY A 69 -6.58 0.66 5.50
C GLY A 69 -6.88 0.42 6.98
N ASP A 70 -8.17 0.35 7.33
CA ASP A 70 -8.56 -0.08 8.67
C ASP A 70 -8.59 -1.61 8.77
N PHE A 71 -7.64 -2.16 9.54
CA PHE A 71 -7.50 -3.59 9.78
C PHE A 71 -7.95 -3.98 11.20
N SER A 72 -8.47 -3.03 12.00
CA SER A 72 -8.96 -3.30 13.36
C SER A 72 -10.07 -4.35 13.40
N VAL A 73 -10.88 -4.40 12.35
CA VAL A 73 -11.95 -5.36 12.12
C VAL A 73 -11.66 -6.19 10.89
N HIS A 74 -10.46 -6.78 10.76
CA HIS A 74 -10.17 -7.68 9.66
C HIS A 74 -10.85 -9.06 9.86
N TYR A 75 -11.37 -9.68 8.79
CA TYR A 75 -12.19 -10.90 8.85
C TYR A 75 -11.44 -12.11 9.43
N ALA A 76 -10.11 -12.12 9.30
CA ALA A 76 -9.27 -13.17 9.87
C ALA A 76 -9.18 -13.08 11.41
N CYS A 77 -9.42 -11.91 12.02
CA CYS A 77 -9.26 -11.70 13.46
C CYS A 77 -10.08 -12.67 14.33
N PRO A 78 -11.41 -12.81 14.16
CA PRO A 78 -12.20 -13.74 14.97
C PRO A 78 -11.78 -15.21 14.78
N LEU A 79 -11.45 -15.62 13.54
CA LEU A 79 -11.07 -16.99 13.22
C LEU A 79 -9.70 -17.36 13.83
N LEU A 80 -8.71 -16.47 13.74
CA LEU A 80 -7.40 -16.66 14.35
C LEU A 80 -7.49 -16.61 15.89
N ALA A 81 -8.33 -15.74 16.45
CA ALA A 81 -8.57 -15.73 17.89
C ALA A 81 -9.20 -17.03 18.39
N ALA A 82 -10.16 -17.57 17.65
CA ALA A 82 -10.75 -18.87 17.94
C ALA A 82 -9.75 -20.03 17.83
N ALA A 83 -8.75 -19.91 16.95
CA ALA A 83 -7.65 -20.86 16.81
C ALA A 83 -6.60 -20.77 17.94
N GLY A 84 -6.75 -19.84 18.90
CA GLY A 84 -5.88 -19.75 20.09
C GLY A 84 -4.82 -18.65 20.04
N TYR A 85 -4.85 -17.76 19.04
CA TYR A 85 -3.92 -16.63 18.92
C TYR A 85 -4.50 -15.35 19.55
N ALA A 86 -3.63 -14.48 20.06
CA ALA A 86 -4.04 -13.08 20.25
C ALA A 86 -3.85 -12.32 18.93
N VAL A 87 -4.83 -11.54 18.50
CA VAL A 87 -4.82 -10.90 17.18
C VAL A 87 -5.08 -9.41 17.31
N LEU A 88 -4.06 -8.58 17.07
CA LEU A 88 -4.20 -7.13 17.08
C LEU A 88 -4.29 -6.60 15.66
N GLY A 89 -5.52 -6.36 15.21
CA GLY A 89 -5.77 -5.57 14.01
C GLY A 89 -5.66 -4.08 14.35
N PHE A 90 -4.90 -3.31 13.58
CA PHE A 90 -4.74 -1.87 13.83
C PHE A 90 -4.60 -1.06 12.55
N GLY A 91 -4.98 0.21 12.63
CA GLY A 91 -4.66 1.20 11.61
C GLY A 91 -3.37 1.93 11.94
N THR A 92 -2.57 2.23 10.92
CA THR A 92 -1.46 3.17 11.01
C THR A 92 -1.98 4.60 11.22
N ARG A 93 -1.06 5.54 11.44
CA ARG A 93 -1.36 6.98 11.47
C ARG A 93 -1.92 7.55 10.15
N TYR A 94 -1.87 6.78 9.05
CA TYR A 94 -2.28 7.19 7.71
C TYR A 94 -3.59 6.56 7.22
N MET A 95 -4.41 6.03 8.13
CA MET A 95 -5.75 5.56 7.77
C MET A 95 -6.51 6.62 6.96
N ASN A 96 -6.95 6.25 5.74
CA ASN A 96 -7.60 7.13 4.77
C ASN A 96 -6.80 8.39 4.36
N ASN A 97 -5.48 8.39 4.54
CA ASN A 97 -4.61 9.48 4.12
C ASN A 97 -3.47 8.95 3.25
N ASP A 98 -3.68 9.01 1.93
CA ASP A 98 -2.65 8.63 0.95
C ASP A 98 -1.64 9.76 0.73
N THR A 99 -2.08 11.01 0.82
CA THR A 99 -1.35 12.20 0.37
C THR A 99 0.06 12.34 0.93
N ASP A 100 0.25 12.05 2.22
CA ASP A 100 1.54 12.17 2.89
C ASP A 100 1.91 10.86 3.60
N CYS A 101 1.44 9.72 3.09
CA CYS A 101 1.77 8.41 3.65
C CYS A 101 3.27 8.14 3.51
N LEU A 102 3.92 7.83 4.64
CA LEU A 102 5.34 7.51 4.71
C LEU A 102 5.50 6.11 5.29
N HIS A 103 6.05 5.17 4.53
CA HIS A 103 6.30 3.82 5.01
C HIS A 103 7.29 3.79 6.17
N GLU A 104 8.30 4.68 6.18
CA GLU A 104 9.24 4.80 7.31
C GLU A 104 8.55 5.18 8.63
N ALA A 105 7.44 5.91 8.57
CA ALA A 105 6.63 6.22 9.74
C ALA A 105 5.63 5.09 10.05
N CYS A 106 5.10 4.39 9.03
CA CYS A 106 4.23 3.24 9.23
C CYS A 106 4.94 2.10 9.98
N ILE A 107 6.21 1.82 9.70
CA ILE A 107 6.94 0.75 10.43
C ILE A 107 7.15 1.08 11.91
N THR A 108 7.21 2.36 12.27
CA THR A 108 7.20 2.81 13.68
C THR A 108 5.85 2.47 14.35
N ASP A 109 4.74 2.59 13.63
CA ASP A 109 3.43 2.19 14.12
C ASP A 109 3.32 0.66 14.29
N VAL A 110 3.91 -0.10 13.35
CA VAL A 110 4.01 -1.58 13.45
C VAL A 110 4.80 -1.99 14.68
N GLN A 111 5.97 -1.37 14.93
CA GLN A 111 6.77 -1.61 16.13
C GLN A 111 5.98 -1.31 17.40
N THR A 112 5.22 -0.21 17.42
CA THR A 112 4.39 0.16 18.57
C THR A 112 3.35 -0.92 18.88
N ALA A 113 2.70 -1.49 17.86
CA ALA A 113 1.75 -2.59 18.03
C ALA A 113 2.44 -3.90 18.45
N HIS A 114 3.60 -4.21 17.87
CA HIS A 114 4.43 -5.36 18.24
C HIS A 114 4.82 -5.32 19.73
N ASP A 115 5.39 -4.21 20.19
CA ASP A 115 5.90 -4.06 21.55
C ASP A 115 4.79 -4.15 22.59
N GLU A 116 3.58 -3.68 22.24
CA GLU A 116 2.40 -3.86 23.09
C GLU A 116 2.03 -5.35 23.26
N MET A 117 2.12 -6.15 22.19
CA MET A 117 1.85 -7.58 22.28
C MET A 117 2.91 -8.30 23.12
N VAL A 118 4.19 -7.95 22.97
CA VAL A 118 5.28 -8.46 23.82
C VAL A 118 5.04 -8.07 25.28
N ARG A 119 4.69 -6.81 25.57
CA ARG A 119 4.38 -6.33 26.93
C ARG A 119 3.21 -7.09 27.57
N ARG A 120 2.25 -7.54 26.76
CA ARG A 120 1.11 -8.36 27.18
C ARG A 120 1.44 -9.84 27.36
N GLY A 121 2.67 -10.26 27.09
CA GLY A 121 3.17 -11.62 27.33
C GLY A 121 3.24 -12.51 26.10
N ALA A 122 3.21 -11.95 24.88
CA ALA A 122 3.52 -12.73 23.68
C ALA A 122 4.95 -13.29 23.76
N GLU A 123 5.08 -14.61 23.60
CA GLU A 123 6.36 -15.31 23.41
C GLU A 123 6.82 -15.26 21.94
N ALA A 124 5.88 -15.05 21.01
CA ALA A 124 6.16 -14.82 19.60
C ALA A 124 5.12 -13.87 18.98
N VAL A 125 5.52 -13.02 18.03
CA VAL A 125 4.64 -12.09 17.31
C VAL A 125 4.78 -12.29 15.80
N VAL A 126 3.70 -12.72 15.14
CA VAL A 126 3.64 -12.86 13.68
C VAL A 126 3.15 -11.56 13.04
N LEU A 127 3.86 -11.10 12.01
CA LEU A 127 3.46 -9.95 11.20
C LEU A 127 2.63 -10.44 10.01
N LEU A 128 1.37 -9.99 9.92
CA LEU A 128 0.46 -10.37 8.86
C LEU A 128 0.02 -9.14 8.07
N GLY A 129 0.14 -9.20 6.74
CA GLY A 129 -0.24 -8.11 5.85
C GLY A 129 -1.00 -8.59 4.62
N ASN A 130 -2.13 -7.92 4.31
CA ASN A 130 -2.86 -8.13 3.06
C ASN A 130 -2.52 -7.01 2.07
N SER A 131 -2.41 -7.32 0.77
CA SER A 131 -2.13 -6.29 -0.26
C SER A 131 -0.86 -5.48 0.10
N GLY A 132 -0.90 -4.14 0.10
CA GLY A 132 0.20 -3.27 0.55
C GLY A 132 0.56 -3.42 2.04
N GLY A 133 -0.25 -4.12 2.83
CA GLY A 133 0.13 -4.55 4.18
C GLY A 133 1.29 -5.55 4.16
N GLY A 134 1.40 -6.39 3.13
CA GLY A 134 2.48 -7.38 3.02
C GLY A 134 3.86 -6.72 2.88
N SER A 135 3.99 -5.74 1.98
CA SER A 135 5.21 -4.93 1.82
C SER A 135 5.53 -4.14 3.08
N LEU A 136 4.52 -3.54 3.74
CA LEU A 136 4.70 -2.86 5.03
C LEU A 136 5.28 -3.78 6.11
N MET A 137 4.69 -4.97 6.29
CA MET A 137 5.14 -5.92 7.31
C MET A 137 6.53 -6.48 7.00
N ALA A 138 6.85 -6.70 5.72
CA ALA A 138 8.19 -7.14 5.32
C ALA A 138 9.23 -6.04 5.59
N MET A 139 8.92 -4.79 5.28
CA MET A 139 9.78 -3.64 5.58
C MET A 139 10.00 -3.48 7.08
N ALA A 140 8.94 -3.60 7.90
CA ALA A 140 9.07 -3.54 9.36
C ALA A 140 9.99 -4.64 9.91
N ASN A 141 9.87 -5.88 9.41
CA ASN A 141 10.75 -6.97 9.80
C ASN A 141 12.21 -6.70 9.37
N ALA A 142 12.42 -6.34 8.11
CA ALA A 142 13.75 -6.13 7.55
C ALA A 142 14.51 -4.96 8.23
N GLU A 143 13.84 -3.83 8.43
CA GLU A 143 14.47 -2.60 8.95
C GLU A 143 14.61 -2.59 10.48
N LEU A 144 13.66 -3.20 11.20
CA LEU A 144 13.62 -3.12 12.67
C LEU A 144 13.98 -4.43 13.37
N GLY A 145 14.06 -5.55 12.64
CA GLY A 145 14.33 -6.87 13.21
C GLY A 145 13.23 -7.39 14.14
N ILE A 146 12.00 -6.92 13.98
CA ILE A 146 10.84 -7.30 14.81
C ILE A 146 9.99 -8.38 14.13
N GLY A 147 9.28 -9.16 14.93
CA GLY A 147 8.38 -10.22 14.47
C GLY A 147 9.08 -11.55 14.19
N ASP A 148 8.46 -12.62 14.66
CA ASP A 148 8.95 -14.01 14.65
C ASP A 148 8.40 -14.84 13.48
N GLY A 149 7.57 -14.24 12.63
CA GLY A 149 7.03 -14.85 11.43
C GLY A 149 6.40 -13.78 10.53
N TRP A 150 6.32 -14.06 9.24
CA TRP A 150 5.72 -13.18 8.25
C TRP A 150 4.65 -13.92 7.45
N VAL A 151 3.47 -13.29 7.31
CA VAL A 151 2.35 -13.80 6.53
C VAL A 151 1.89 -12.73 5.54
N GLY A 152 2.01 -13.03 4.25
CA GLY A 152 1.43 -12.22 3.17
C GLY A 152 0.12 -12.82 2.67
N MET A 153 -0.91 -12.00 2.51
CA MET A 153 -2.18 -12.39 1.87
C MET A 153 -2.46 -11.51 0.66
N ALA A 154 -2.44 -12.08 -0.55
CA ALA A 154 -2.49 -11.30 -1.80
C ALA A 154 -1.50 -10.12 -1.76
N ALA A 155 -0.29 -10.36 -1.24
CA ALA A 155 0.66 -9.29 -0.95
C ALA A 155 1.12 -8.60 -2.24
N HIS A 156 1.06 -7.26 -2.26
CA HIS A 156 1.63 -6.48 -3.35
C HIS A 156 3.17 -6.56 -3.28
N PRO A 157 3.89 -6.54 -4.42
CA PRO A 157 5.35 -6.42 -4.43
C PRO A 157 5.86 -5.09 -3.86
N GLY A 158 4.94 -4.16 -3.57
CA GLY A 158 5.16 -2.80 -3.10
C GLY A 158 4.24 -1.86 -3.87
N GLU A 159 3.62 -0.87 -3.22
CA GLU A 159 2.69 0.04 -3.90
C GLU A 159 3.37 0.82 -5.04
N GLY A 160 4.64 1.19 -4.87
CA GLY A 160 5.42 1.80 -5.94
C GLY A 160 5.71 0.83 -7.10
N VAL A 161 5.98 -0.44 -6.82
CA VAL A 161 6.16 -1.46 -7.87
C VAL A 161 4.86 -1.67 -8.64
N PHE A 162 3.73 -1.70 -7.94
CA PHE A 162 2.41 -1.75 -8.55
C PHE A 162 2.16 -0.53 -9.45
N MET A 163 2.52 0.68 -9.02
CA MET A 163 2.40 1.90 -9.84
C MET A 163 3.15 1.80 -11.18
N LEU A 164 4.31 1.13 -11.22
CA LEU A 164 5.04 0.89 -12.48
C LEU A 164 4.27 0.02 -13.49
N GLN A 165 3.24 -0.70 -13.05
CA GLN A 165 2.39 -1.54 -13.90
C GLN A 165 1.15 -0.80 -14.39
N VAL A 166 0.67 0.20 -13.65
CA VAL A 166 -0.65 0.81 -13.86
C VAL A 166 -0.60 2.29 -14.22
N ILE A 167 0.54 2.97 -14.12
CA ILE A 167 0.63 4.36 -14.56
C ILE A 167 0.52 4.46 -16.08
N ASP A 168 -0.28 5.38 -16.58
CA ASP A 168 -0.45 5.56 -18.03
C ASP A 168 0.76 6.31 -18.61
N PRO A 169 1.63 5.66 -19.39
CA PRO A 169 2.85 6.30 -19.86
C PRO A 169 2.62 7.30 -20.99
N SER A 170 1.42 7.32 -21.58
CA SER A 170 1.10 8.17 -22.71
C SER A 170 0.91 9.65 -22.33
N VAL A 171 0.78 9.97 -21.04
CA VAL A 171 0.72 11.37 -20.58
C VAL A 171 2.08 12.05 -20.78
N ILE A 172 2.09 13.08 -21.64
CA ILE A 172 3.32 13.83 -21.97
C ILE A 172 3.47 15.13 -21.17
N ASP A 173 2.39 15.65 -20.60
CA ASP A 173 2.39 16.82 -19.72
C ASP A 173 1.59 16.55 -18.45
N GLU A 174 2.22 16.61 -17.28
CA GLU A 174 1.55 16.38 -16.00
C GLU A 174 0.58 17.53 -15.62
N ALA A 175 0.65 18.68 -16.29
CA ALA A 175 -0.28 19.80 -16.13
C ALA A 175 -1.52 19.68 -17.04
N ASP A 176 -1.48 18.84 -18.07
CA ASP A 176 -2.59 18.56 -18.98
C ASP A 176 -2.79 17.05 -19.16
N PRO A 177 -3.71 16.42 -18.41
CA PRO A 177 -3.92 14.97 -18.46
C PRO A 177 -4.42 14.44 -19.82
N PHE A 178 -4.85 15.32 -20.73
CA PHE A 178 -5.26 14.96 -22.09
C PHE A 178 -4.12 15.07 -23.11
N ALA A 179 -3.01 15.73 -22.77
CA ALA A 179 -1.81 15.74 -23.59
C ALA A 179 -1.24 14.31 -23.66
N THR A 180 -1.47 13.65 -24.79
CA THR A 180 -1.29 12.20 -24.95
C THR A 180 -0.36 11.90 -26.12
N ASN A 181 0.61 10.99 -25.93
CA ASN A 181 1.37 10.36 -27.00
C ASN A 181 0.54 9.20 -27.59
N PRO A 182 0.03 9.32 -28.84
CA PRO A 182 -0.81 8.28 -29.43
C PRO A 182 -0.08 6.95 -29.64
N GLU A 183 1.25 6.93 -29.78
CA GLU A 183 2.02 5.69 -29.94
C GLU A 183 2.10 4.86 -28.65
N LEU A 184 1.84 5.48 -27.49
CA LEU A 184 1.85 4.83 -26.18
C LEU A 184 0.45 4.74 -25.55
N ASP A 185 -0.57 5.30 -26.18
CA ASP A 185 -1.93 5.28 -25.65
C ASP A 185 -2.53 3.88 -25.81
N MET A 186 -2.66 3.15 -24.70
CA MET A 186 -3.24 1.80 -24.71
C MET A 186 -4.72 1.79 -25.14
N TYR A 187 -5.38 2.94 -25.17
CA TYR A 187 -6.76 3.10 -25.61
C TYR A 187 -6.88 3.56 -27.07
N HIS A 188 -5.76 3.68 -27.79
CA HIS A 188 -5.75 3.98 -29.21
C HIS A 188 -6.02 2.70 -30.05
N PRO A 189 -6.97 2.70 -31.00
CA PRO A 189 -7.31 1.50 -31.78
C PRO A 189 -6.14 0.86 -32.54
N ASP A 190 -5.21 1.68 -33.03
CA ASP A 190 -4.01 1.22 -33.75
C ASP A 190 -3.03 0.46 -32.84
N ASN A 191 -3.09 0.66 -31.52
CA ASN A 191 -2.26 -0.06 -30.56
C ASN A 191 -2.90 -1.38 -30.09
N GLY A 192 -4.14 -1.69 -30.53
CA GLY A 192 -4.83 -2.94 -30.20
C GLY A 192 -6.12 -2.79 -29.38
N TRP A 193 -6.47 -1.56 -28.97
CA TRP A 193 -7.64 -1.30 -28.14
C TRP A 193 -8.96 -1.65 -28.85
N ARG A 194 -9.90 -2.20 -28.10
CA ARG A 194 -11.29 -2.43 -28.49
C ARG A 194 -12.24 -1.92 -27.39
N PRO A 195 -13.41 -1.38 -27.75
CA PRO A 195 -14.37 -0.90 -26.76
C PRO A 195 -14.81 -2.00 -25.78
N TRP A 196 -14.87 -1.67 -24.49
CA TRP A 196 -15.34 -2.60 -23.47
C TRP A 196 -16.76 -3.12 -23.78
N PRO A 197 -17.05 -4.42 -23.56
CA PRO A 197 -16.22 -5.48 -22.98
C PRO A 197 -15.53 -6.37 -24.02
N GLU A 198 -15.22 -5.87 -25.22
CA GLU A 198 -14.45 -6.64 -26.21
C GLU A 198 -12.98 -6.80 -25.74
N PRO A 199 -12.40 -8.01 -25.79
CA PRO A 199 -10.99 -8.20 -25.44
C PRO A 199 -10.09 -7.47 -26.43
N CYS A 200 -9.02 -6.87 -25.90
CA CYS A 200 -7.97 -6.25 -26.69
C CYS A 200 -6.89 -7.28 -27.04
N THR A 201 -6.01 -6.92 -27.99
CA THR A 201 -4.79 -7.68 -28.25
C THR A 201 -3.68 -6.69 -28.55
N TYR A 202 -2.66 -6.66 -27.70
CA TYR A 202 -1.53 -5.74 -27.84
C TYR A 202 -0.31 -6.46 -28.45
N ASP A 203 0.41 -5.78 -29.34
CA ASP A 203 1.65 -6.30 -29.91
C ASP A 203 2.71 -6.46 -28.78
N PRO A 204 3.39 -7.61 -28.63
CA PRO A 204 4.37 -7.82 -27.56
C PRO A 204 5.52 -6.80 -27.56
N ALA A 205 6.00 -6.36 -28.72
CA ALA A 205 7.04 -5.34 -28.83
C ALA A 205 6.49 -3.95 -28.46
N TRP A 206 5.19 -3.69 -28.69
CA TRP A 206 4.53 -2.49 -28.17
C TRP A 206 4.42 -2.54 -26.63
N VAL A 207 4.04 -3.68 -26.05
CA VAL A 207 3.96 -3.86 -24.59
C VAL A 207 5.32 -3.60 -23.94
N GLU A 208 6.42 -4.09 -24.52
CA GLU A 208 7.77 -3.80 -24.03
C GLU A 208 8.08 -2.29 -23.99
N ARG A 209 7.78 -1.57 -25.08
CA ARG A 209 7.94 -0.10 -25.12
C ARG A 209 7.03 0.61 -24.13
N TYR A 210 5.79 0.13 -23.97
CA TYR A 210 4.82 0.68 -23.02
C TYR A 210 5.35 0.56 -21.59
N ARG A 211 5.82 -0.63 -21.17
CA ARG A 211 6.39 -0.85 -19.83
C ARG A 211 7.63 0.02 -19.57
N ALA A 212 8.49 0.18 -20.56
CA ALA A 212 9.65 1.08 -20.45
C ALA A 212 9.20 2.54 -20.23
N ALA A 213 8.19 3.00 -20.97
CA ALA A 213 7.66 4.35 -20.83
C ALA A 213 6.94 4.58 -19.49
N GLN A 214 6.38 3.53 -18.85
CA GLN A 214 5.83 3.64 -17.49
C GLN A 214 6.91 4.01 -16.47
N ILE A 215 8.06 3.34 -16.58
CA ILE A 215 9.25 3.64 -15.76
C ILE A 215 9.72 5.08 -16.01
N GLU A 216 9.80 5.50 -17.27
CA GLU A 216 10.21 6.86 -17.62
C GLU A 216 9.26 7.92 -17.06
N ARG A 217 7.94 7.69 -17.07
CA ARG A 217 6.97 8.62 -16.48
C ARG A 217 7.15 8.72 -14.97
N VAL A 218 7.32 7.60 -14.26
CA VAL A 218 7.64 7.61 -12.82
C VAL A 218 8.94 8.36 -12.56
N ALA A 219 9.98 8.18 -13.39
CA ALA A 219 11.25 8.90 -13.26
C ALA A 219 11.09 10.43 -13.41
N ARG A 220 10.21 10.90 -14.32
CA ARG A 220 9.90 12.34 -14.45
C ARG A 220 9.22 12.88 -13.19
N ILE A 221 8.24 12.16 -12.65
CA ILE A 221 7.53 12.57 -11.42
C ILE A 221 8.48 12.57 -10.22
N ASP A 222 9.34 11.54 -10.12
CA ASP A 222 10.42 11.46 -9.13
C ASP A 222 11.34 12.67 -9.17
N ALA A 223 11.76 13.10 -10.36
CA ALA A 223 12.64 14.26 -10.52
C ALA A 223 11.99 15.53 -9.94
N VAL A 224 10.70 15.75 -10.23
CA VAL A 224 9.95 16.89 -9.67
C VAL A 224 9.84 16.80 -8.14
N ALA A 225 9.60 15.61 -7.61
CA ALA A 225 9.52 15.38 -6.17
C ALA A 225 10.87 15.65 -5.47
N LYS A 226 11.96 15.10 -6.04
CA LYS A 226 13.34 15.25 -5.54
C LYS A 226 13.78 16.71 -5.60
N GLU A 227 13.58 17.39 -6.73
CA GLU A 227 13.87 18.82 -6.88
C GLU A 227 13.14 19.66 -5.83
N SER A 228 11.87 19.36 -5.56
CA SER A 228 11.12 20.08 -4.52
C SER A 228 11.70 19.87 -3.12
N ILE A 229 12.23 18.68 -2.81
CA ILE A 229 12.82 18.39 -1.50
C ILE A 229 14.19 19.05 -1.39
N ASP A 230 15.00 18.97 -2.44
CA ASP A 230 16.34 19.51 -2.46
C ASP A 230 16.32 21.04 -2.38
N ALA A 231 15.42 21.71 -3.10
CA ALA A 231 15.22 23.17 -3.00
C ALA A 231 14.89 23.62 -1.56
N SER A 232 14.15 22.82 -0.80
CA SER A 232 13.85 23.10 0.61
C SER A 232 15.03 22.82 1.52
N ARG A 233 15.88 21.83 1.20
CA ARG A 233 17.10 21.50 1.95
C ARG A 233 18.21 22.52 1.74
N GLU A 234 18.40 23.01 0.52
CA GLU A 234 19.46 23.97 0.17
C GLU A 234 19.42 25.23 1.04
N VAL A 235 18.23 25.73 1.35
CA VAL A 235 18.05 26.95 2.15
C VAL A 235 18.20 26.73 3.66
N LEU A 236 18.32 25.48 4.14
CA LEU A 236 18.41 25.19 5.58
C LEU A 236 19.72 25.69 6.19
N ALA A 237 20.84 25.55 5.46
CA ALA A 237 22.14 26.04 5.92
C ALA A 237 22.10 27.56 6.11
N ASP A 238 21.59 28.29 5.10
CA ASP A 238 21.45 29.75 5.18
C ASP A 238 20.49 30.16 6.30
N LEU A 239 19.36 29.46 6.47
CA LEU A 239 18.39 29.74 7.54
C LEU A 239 19.02 29.64 8.94
N GLN A 240 19.97 28.73 9.14
CA GLN A 240 20.68 28.59 10.43
C GLN A 240 21.61 29.78 10.73
N THR A 241 22.08 30.48 9.69
CA THR A 241 22.97 31.65 9.86
C THR A 241 22.21 32.94 10.17
N VAL A 242 20.91 33.01 9.85
CA VAL A 242 20.10 34.22 10.03
C VAL A 242 19.36 34.19 11.36
N ASN A 243 19.61 35.19 12.20
CA ASN A 243 18.85 35.38 13.44
C ASN A 243 17.51 36.07 13.14
N LYS A 244 16.42 35.47 13.60
CA LYS A 244 15.04 35.99 13.45
C LYS A 244 14.81 37.37 14.08
N GLY A 245 15.60 37.75 15.09
CA GLY A 245 15.52 39.05 15.75
C GLY A 245 16.28 40.14 15.01
N ASP A 246 17.39 39.78 14.37
CA ASP A 246 18.30 40.74 13.72
C ASP A 246 17.83 41.06 12.29
N ASP A 247 17.39 40.04 11.54
CA ASP A 247 16.81 40.19 10.20
C ASP A 247 15.55 39.32 10.03
N PRO A 248 14.39 39.80 10.49
CA PRO A 248 13.14 39.05 10.38
C PRO A 248 12.68 38.84 8.94
N ALA A 249 13.10 39.70 7.99
CA ALA A 249 12.68 39.61 6.60
C ALA A 249 13.41 38.46 5.88
N ALA A 250 14.75 38.41 6.00
CA ALA A 250 15.55 37.31 5.46
C ALA A 250 15.22 35.98 6.14
N TRP A 251 15.06 35.98 7.47
CA TRP A 251 14.66 34.78 8.20
C TRP A 251 13.31 34.24 7.69
N ARG A 252 12.32 35.11 7.51
CA ARG A 252 10.99 34.73 6.98
C ARG A 252 11.09 34.17 5.56
N GLU A 253 11.89 34.78 4.69
CA GLU A 253 12.10 34.36 3.31
C GLU A 253 12.74 32.96 3.21
N LEU A 254 13.80 32.72 3.97
CA LEU A 254 14.45 31.42 4.02
C LEU A 254 13.53 30.38 4.67
N ARG A 255 12.83 30.76 5.75
CA ARG A 255 11.91 29.86 6.44
C ARG A 255 10.76 29.41 5.54
N ARG A 256 10.15 30.30 4.74
CA ARG A 256 9.07 29.90 3.83
C ARG A 256 9.52 28.90 2.77
N ARG A 257 10.77 28.99 2.29
CA ARG A 257 11.34 28.04 1.33
C ARG A 257 11.67 26.71 2.02
N ALA A 258 12.27 26.77 3.21
CA ALA A 258 12.66 25.59 3.98
C ALA A 258 11.48 24.68 4.36
N VAL A 259 10.29 25.26 4.59
CA VAL A 259 9.09 24.50 4.98
C VAL A 259 8.16 24.18 3.80
N PHE A 260 8.44 24.72 2.62
CA PHE A 260 7.63 24.44 1.44
C PHE A 260 7.90 23.03 0.93
N THR A 261 6.87 22.36 0.44
CA THR A 261 7.02 21.15 -0.38
C THR A 261 5.93 21.19 -1.44
N LYS A 262 6.27 20.76 -2.65
CA LYS A 262 5.34 20.73 -3.75
C LYS A 262 4.35 19.57 -3.55
N TYR A 263 3.08 19.86 -3.78
CA TYR A 263 2.07 18.83 -3.98
C TYR A 263 2.08 18.42 -5.46
N LEU A 264 2.05 17.12 -5.69
CA LEU A 264 1.92 16.47 -6.98
C LEU A 264 0.45 16.13 -7.18
N THR A 265 -0.06 16.41 -8.38
CA THR A 265 -1.36 15.88 -8.82
C THR A 265 -1.09 14.95 -9.98
N ILE A 266 -1.42 13.67 -9.84
CA ILE A 266 -1.00 12.63 -10.77
C ILE A 266 -2.24 12.04 -11.44
N TYR A 267 -2.27 12.09 -12.77
CA TYR A 267 -3.39 11.60 -13.58
C TYR A 267 -3.13 10.28 -14.26
N ARG A 268 -4.22 9.54 -14.54
CA ARG A 268 -4.19 8.29 -15.31
C ARG A 268 -3.24 7.26 -14.72
N THR A 269 -3.68 6.66 -13.61
CA THR A 269 -2.91 5.71 -12.78
C THR A 269 -3.56 4.33 -12.72
N LEU A 270 -4.38 3.98 -13.72
CA LEU A 270 -5.09 2.69 -13.83
C LEU A 270 -5.10 2.18 -15.27
N ALA A 271 -3.93 2.12 -15.91
CA ALA A 271 -3.72 1.77 -17.31
C ALA A 271 -2.75 0.58 -17.46
N ASP A 272 -3.19 -0.61 -17.06
CA ASP A 272 -2.47 -1.85 -17.32
C ASP A 272 -3.08 -2.58 -18.55
N PRO A 273 -2.33 -2.82 -19.63
CA PRO A 273 -2.78 -3.61 -20.78
C PRO A 273 -3.34 -5.00 -20.39
N ALA A 274 -2.84 -5.60 -19.31
CA ALA A 274 -3.29 -6.92 -18.83
C ALA A 274 -4.74 -6.92 -18.28
N TYR A 275 -5.34 -5.75 -18.07
CA TYR A 275 -6.77 -5.62 -17.75
C TYR A 275 -7.67 -5.93 -18.94
N LEU A 276 -7.18 -5.72 -20.17
CA LEU A 276 -7.96 -5.85 -21.40
C LEU A 276 -7.47 -6.98 -22.31
N ASP A 277 -6.25 -7.49 -22.09
CA ASP A 277 -5.64 -8.57 -22.84
C ASP A 277 -5.18 -9.68 -21.89
N LEU A 278 -5.97 -10.76 -21.81
CA LEU A 278 -5.68 -11.91 -20.93
C LEU A 278 -4.53 -12.80 -21.43
N SER A 279 -3.97 -12.52 -22.61
CA SER A 279 -2.76 -13.21 -23.07
C SER A 279 -1.49 -12.69 -22.39
N ILE A 280 -1.54 -11.48 -21.83
CA ILE A 280 -0.47 -10.90 -21.00
C ILE A 280 -0.58 -11.52 -19.61
N ASP A 281 0.47 -12.17 -19.11
CA ASP A 281 0.50 -12.84 -17.80
C ASP A 281 -0.68 -13.79 -17.56
N PRO A 282 -0.88 -14.86 -18.36
CA PRO A 282 -2.09 -15.69 -18.28
C PRO A 282 -2.26 -16.38 -16.91
N ASP A 283 -3.45 -16.23 -16.31
CA ASP A 283 -3.88 -16.86 -15.05
C ASP A 283 -5.41 -17.04 -15.00
N ASP A 284 -5.99 -17.32 -13.81
CA ASP A 284 -7.42 -17.64 -13.65
C ASP A 284 -8.32 -16.38 -13.60
N ARG A 285 -7.78 -15.18 -13.81
CA ARG A 285 -8.55 -13.93 -13.67
C ARG A 285 -9.56 -13.74 -14.78
N ALA A 286 -10.64 -13.03 -14.46
CA ALA A 286 -11.52 -12.45 -15.47
C ALA A 286 -10.89 -11.17 -16.06
N MET A 287 -11.28 -10.84 -17.29
CA MET A 287 -10.92 -9.54 -17.89
C MET A 287 -11.47 -8.39 -17.04
N GLY A 288 -10.68 -7.33 -16.89
CA GLY A 288 -10.95 -6.19 -16.03
C GLY A 288 -10.01 -6.09 -14.83
N SER A 289 -10.41 -5.30 -13.84
CA SER A 289 -9.63 -4.99 -12.64
C SER A 289 -10.57 -4.64 -11.48
N LEU A 290 -10.13 -4.91 -10.24
CA LEU A 290 -10.85 -4.48 -9.04
C LEU A 290 -10.69 -2.98 -8.78
N PHE A 291 -9.61 -2.36 -9.29
CA PHE A 291 -9.40 -0.92 -9.23
C PHE A 291 -9.97 -0.21 -10.47
N ALA A 292 -10.00 -0.87 -11.62
CA ALA A 292 -10.44 -0.30 -12.90
C ALA A 292 -11.79 -0.91 -13.36
N PHE A 293 -12.86 -0.66 -12.59
CA PHE A 293 -14.20 -1.23 -12.79
C PHE A 293 -15.27 -0.18 -13.16
N PRO A 294 -16.27 -0.53 -14.01
CA PRO A 294 -16.34 -1.74 -14.84
C PRO A 294 -15.50 -1.64 -16.11
N ASP A 295 -15.28 -0.43 -16.61
CA ASP A 295 -14.49 -0.17 -17.81
C ASP A 295 -13.13 0.44 -17.40
N PRO A 296 -12.00 -0.22 -17.72
CA PRO A 296 -10.67 0.33 -17.48
C PRO A 296 -10.42 1.70 -18.10
N PHE A 297 -11.04 2.00 -19.26
CA PHE A 297 -10.96 3.32 -19.89
C PHE A 297 -11.52 4.41 -18.97
N ASP A 298 -12.75 4.21 -18.48
CA ASP A 298 -13.42 5.15 -17.59
C ASP A 298 -12.67 5.31 -16.26
N ALA A 299 -12.10 4.22 -15.73
CA ALA A 299 -11.36 4.27 -14.47
C ALA A 299 -10.05 5.06 -14.59
N ASN A 300 -9.34 4.91 -15.71
CA ASN A 300 -8.06 5.58 -15.94
C ASN A 300 -8.23 7.10 -16.12
N TYR A 301 -9.22 7.53 -16.92
CA TYR A 301 -9.54 8.95 -17.10
C TYR A 301 -10.41 9.53 -15.97
N GLY A 302 -11.06 8.65 -15.21
CA GLY A 302 -11.98 9.02 -14.16
C GLY A 302 -11.32 9.49 -12.86
N ARG A 303 -12.18 9.79 -11.88
CA ARG A 303 -11.76 10.30 -10.57
C ARG A 303 -11.04 9.27 -9.69
N GLY A 304 -11.22 7.97 -9.96
CA GLY A 304 -10.93 6.85 -9.04
C GLY A 304 -9.49 6.33 -9.00
N GLY A 305 -8.49 7.13 -9.39
CA GLY A 305 -7.09 6.70 -9.50
C GLY A 305 -6.30 6.75 -8.17
N LEU A 306 -5.23 5.96 -8.13
CA LEU A 306 -4.28 5.88 -7.02
C LEU A 306 -3.29 7.06 -7.05
N ALA A 307 -2.71 7.43 -5.90
CA ALA A 307 -1.69 8.47 -5.77
C ALA A 307 -2.12 9.85 -6.35
N ARG A 308 -3.42 10.14 -6.35
CA ARG A 308 -4.02 11.29 -7.05
C ARG A 308 -3.40 12.62 -6.62
N THR A 309 -3.24 12.81 -5.32
CA THR A 309 -2.68 14.02 -4.73
C THR A 309 -1.67 13.60 -3.69
N MET A 310 -0.40 13.94 -3.90
CA MET A 310 0.70 13.49 -3.06
C MET A 310 1.58 14.67 -2.64
N THR A 311 2.15 14.64 -1.45
CA THR A 311 3.36 15.41 -1.18
C THR A 311 4.54 14.78 -1.93
N ALA A 312 5.61 15.54 -2.17
CA ALA A 312 6.84 15.00 -2.75
C ALA A 312 7.39 13.80 -1.95
N ARG A 313 7.34 13.85 -0.62
CA ARG A 313 7.79 12.76 0.24
C ARG A 313 6.86 11.55 0.19
N GLY A 314 5.55 11.78 0.25
CA GLY A 314 4.56 10.71 0.18
C GLY A 314 4.69 9.92 -1.12
N TRP A 315 4.91 10.60 -2.26
CA TRP A 315 5.18 9.93 -3.53
C TRP A 315 6.44 9.06 -3.47
N LEU A 316 7.57 9.63 -3.05
CA LEU A 316 8.84 8.90 -3.02
C LEU A 316 8.87 7.75 -2.02
N SER A 317 8.15 7.89 -0.89
CA SER A 317 8.07 6.85 0.13
C SER A 317 7.10 5.73 -0.25
N THR A 318 5.97 6.04 -0.90
CA THR A 318 4.89 5.08 -1.15
C THR A 318 4.78 4.61 -2.60
N TRP A 319 4.62 5.54 -3.55
CA TRP A 319 4.08 5.24 -4.90
C TRP A 319 5.13 5.30 -6.02
N SER A 320 6.33 5.78 -5.73
CA SER A 320 7.45 5.67 -6.66
C SER A 320 8.04 4.27 -6.63
N GLY A 321 7.87 3.50 -7.71
CA GLY A 321 8.55 2.21 -7.86
C GLY A 321 10.07 2.29 -8.02
N LEU A 322 10.61 3.51 -8.17
CA LEU A 322 12.04 3.77 -8.30
C LEU A 322 12.70 4.21 -6.99
N SER A 323 11.89 4.69 -6.02
CA SER A 323 12.41 5.29 -4.78
C SER A 323 11.86 4.67 -3.50
N SER A 324 10.68 4.06 -3.51
CA SER A 324 10.06 3.49 -2.30
C SER A 324 10.89 2.34 -1.74
N GLY A 325 11.14 2.36 -0.43
CA GLY A 325 11.79 1.27 0.30
C GLY A 325 10.86 0.09 0.61
N ALA A 326 9.54 0.25 0.45
CA ALA A 326 8.55 -0.80 0.69
C ALA A 326 8.42 -1.75 -0.52
N ARG A 327 9.56 -2.25 -1.00
CA ARG A 327 9.67 -3.13 -2.16
C ARG A 327 10.07 -4.53 -1.72
N LEU A 328 9.18 -5.51 -1.92
CA LEU A 328 9.39 -6.89 -1.48
C LEU A 328 10.63 -7.53 -2.08
N ALA A 329 11.03 -7.16 -3.31
CA ALA A 329 12.28 -7.63 -3.90
C ALA A 329 13.53 -7.24 -3.08
N ASP A 330 13.48 -6.13 -2.32
CA ASP A 330 14.58 -5.67 -1.48
C ASP A 330 14.45 -6.12 -0.02
N THR A 331 13.22 -6.19 0.49
CA THR A 331 12.96 -6.51 1.90
C THR A 331 12.92 -8.02 2.15
N MET A 332 12.31 -8.82 1.27
CA MET A 332 12.16 -10.27 1.48
C MET A 332 13.48 -11.04 1.62
N PRO A 333 14.58 -10.69 0.91
CA PRO A 333 15.88 -11.33 1.16
C PRO A 333 16.38 -11.20 2.60
N GLN A 334 15.93 -10.17 3.33
CA GLN A 334 16.28 -9.91 4.72
C GLN A 334 15.32 -10.58 5.71
N VAL A 335 14.12 -10.98 5.27
CA VAL A 335 13.16 -11.71 6.10
C VAL A 335 13.65 -13.15 6.26
N LYS A 336 14.21 -13.47 7.44
CA LYS A 336 14.77 -14.80 7.79
C LYS A 336 13.84 -15.65 8.66
N VAL A 337 12.67 -15.12 8.99
CA VAL A 337 11.68 -15.77 9.85
C VAL A 337 10.73 -16.64 9.04
N PRO A 338 10.07 -17.65 9.66
CA PRO A 338 9.06 -18.46 8.99
C PRO A 338 8.08 -17.61 8.17
N THR A 339 7.94 -17.96 6.89
CA THR A 339 7.25 -17.15 5.88
C THR A 339 6.12 -17.96 5.25
N LEU A 340 4.93 -17.36 5.16
CA LEU A 340 3.77 -17.91 4.45
C LEU A 340 3.19 -16.85 3.50
N LEU A 341 3.07 -17.18 2.22
CA LEU A 341 2.35 -16.36 1.24
C LEU A 341 1.09 -17.10 0.78
N ILE A 342 -0.07 -16.47 0.98
CA ILE A 342 -1.36 -16.95 0.49
C ILE A 342 -1.76 -16.04 -0.66
N HIS A 343 -1.90 -16.58 -1.87
CA HIS A 343 -2.20 -15.79 -3.07
C HIS A 343 -3.35 -16.41 -3.87
N PRO A 344 -4.46 -15.67 -4.10
CA PRO A 344 -5.53 -16.11 -4.98
C PRO A 344 -5.05 -16.21 -6.43
N THR A 345 -5.45 -17.25 -7.17
CA THR A 345 -5.00 -17.45 -8.57
C THR A 345 -5.72 -16.57 -9.59
N ALA A 346 -6.81 -15.93 -9.19
CA ALA A 346 -7.64 -15.04 -10.03
C ALA A 346 -7.56 -13.57 -9.57
N ASP A 347 -6.49 -13.19 -8.87
CA ASP A 347 -6.26 -11.81 -8.46
C ASP A 347 -6.07 -10.90 -9.69
N THR A 348 -6.80 -9.79 -9.75
CA THR A 348 -6.80 -8.91 -10.93
C THR A 348 -5.69 -7.88 -10.92
N GLU A 349 -4.93 -7.75 -9.82
CA GLU A 349 -3.91 -6.71 -9.65
C GLU A 349 -2.51 -7.32 -9.49
N ILE A 350 -2.40 -8.38 -8.69
CA ILE A 350 -1.13 -9.06 -8.43
C ILE A 350 -1.11 -10.39 -9.16
N ARG A 351 -0.11 -10.60 -10.00
CA ARG A 351 0.01 -11.80 -10.82
C ARG A 351 0.66 -12.94 -10.04
N VAL A 352 0.30 -14.18 -10.40
CA VAL A 352 0.85 -15.40 -9.79
C VAL A 352 2.38 -15.46 -9.87
N TRP A 353 2.98 -14.95 -10.95
CA TRP A 353 4.44 -14.92 -11.08
C TRP A 353 5.09 -13.97 -10.06
N GLN A 354 4.47 -12.84 -9.74
CA GLN A 354 4.97 -11.90 -8.71
C GLN A 354 4.91 -12.55 -7.32
N ALA A 355 3.84 -13.29 -7.02
CA ALA A 355 3.76 -14.07 -5.79
C ALA A 355 4.87 -15.12 -5.69
N LYS A 356 5.19 -15.81 -6.79
CA LYS A 356 6.30 -16.76 -6.85
C LYS A 356 7.66 -16.07 -6.65
N GLU A 357 7.87 -14.89 -7.22
CA GLU A 357 9.10 -14.11 -7.01
C GLU A 357 9.28 -13.68 -5.56
N ILE A 358 8.22 -13.22 -4.90
CA ILE A 358 8.24 -12.86 -3.47
C ILE A 358 8.71 -14.06 -2.63
N VAL A 359 8.18 -15.25 -2.89
CA VAL A 359 8.58 -16.48 -2.19
C VAL A 359 10.00 -16.88 -2.55
N ALA A 360 10.39 -16.80 -3.83
CA ALA A 360 11.74 -17.16 -4.26
C ALA A 360 12.82 -16.22 -3.72
N ALA A 361 12.48 -14.95 -3.48
CA ALA A 361 13.36 -13.94 -2.92
C ALA A 361 13.46 -14.01 -1.39
N THR A 362 12.63 -14.83 -0.72
CA THR A 362 12.64 -14.89 0.75
C THR A 362 13.99 -15.34 1.29
N GLY A 363 14.37 -14.75 2.41
CA GLY A 363 15.59 -15.11 3.10
C GLY A 363 15.48 -16.34 4.02
N ALA A 364 14.26 -16.82 4.26
CA ALA A 364 13.89 -17.84 5.25
C ALA A 364 14.20 -19.28 4.84
#